data_AF-A0A7C7EPB6-F1
#
_entry.id   AF-A0A7C7EPB6-F1
#
_cell.length_a   1.000
_cell.length_b   1.000
_cell.length_c   1.000
_cell.angle_alpha   90.00
_cell.angle_beta   90.00
_cell.angle_gamma   90.00
#
_symmetry.space_group_name_H-M   'P 1'
#
loop_
_entity.id
_entity.type
_entity.pdbx_description
1 polymer ?
#
loop_
_entity_poly.entity_id
_entity_poly.type
_entity_poly.pdbx_seq_one_letter_code
_entity_poly.pdbx_strand_id
1 'polypeptide(L)'
;MEGYVDLVLQLREKCNEAGLPYKYYLEEDMAPHSSYDDYYIISRQPGDERETEDNKEVSERIYLFKSIDDNEELSVASQVIGAIRNKKVFVRRLYYPVEIKDEVCRLLGIKDGEVK
;
A
#
# COMPACT_ATOMS: atom_id res chain seq x y z
N MET A 1 3.13 -0.43 16.41
CA MET A 1 4.22 0.33 15.76
C MET A 1 5.57 0.08 16.44
N GLU A 2 5.64 0.00 17.76
CA GLU A 2 6.91 -0.20 18.51
C GLU A 2 7.74 -1.41 18.04
N GLY A 3 7.14 -2.59 17.87
CA GLY A 3 7.89 -3.78 17.43
C GLY A 3 8.47 -3.70 16.01
N TYR A 4 7.93 -2.84 15.14
CA TYR A 4 8.47 -2.65 13.80
C TYR A 4 9.72 -1.76 13.80
N VAL A 5 9.70 -0.71 14.63
CA VAL A 5 10.85 0.20 14.76
C VAL A 5 12.05 -0.57 15.31
N ASP A 6 11.82 -1.45 16.27
CA ASP A 6 12.84 -2.33 16.84
C ASP A 6 13.45 -3.28 15.79
N LEU A 7 12.60 -3.90 14.96
CA LEU A 7 13.05 -4.74 13.83
C LEU A 7 13.98 -3.97 12.87
N VAL A 8 13.61 -2.77 12.46
CA VAL A 8 14.41 -1.97 11.51
C VAL A 8 15.76 -1.59 12.12
N LEU A 9 15.80 -1.27 13.42
CA LEU A 9 17.06 -0.99 14.11
C LEU A 9 17.98 -2.21 14.11
N GLN A 10 17.46 -3.39 14.46
CA GLN A 10 18.22 -4.63 14.45
C GLN A 10 18.76 -4.97 13.06
N LEU A 11 17.97 -4.76 11.99
CA LEU A 11 18.42 -5.00 10.62
C LEU A 11 19.52 -4.02 10.18
N ARG A 12 19.48 -2.76 10.63
CA ARG A 12 20.55 -1.80 10.35
C ARG A 12 21.87 -2.24 10.98
N GLU A 13 21.83 -2.76 12.20
CA GLU A 13 23.00 -3.31 12.87
C GLU A 13 23.56 -4.51 12.10
N LYS A 14 22.70 -5.44 11.66
CA LYS A 14 23.13 -6.61 10.86
C LYS A 14 23.73 -6.24 9.51
N CYS A 15 23.17 -5.25 8.82
CA CYS A 15 23.78 -4.71 7.61
C CYS A 15 25.21 -4.21 7.89
N ASN A 16 25.40 -3.41 8.94
CA ASN A 16 26.70 -2.87 9.28
C ASN A 16 27.71 -3.96 9.69
N GLU A 17 27.28 -4.97 10.46
CA GLU A 17 28.10 -6.16 10.79
C GLU A 17 28.58 -6.90 9.53
N ALA A 18 27.73 -6.98 8.51
CA ALA A 18 28.05 -7.59 7.21
C ALA A 18 28.90 -6.68 6.30
N GLY A 19 29.29 -5.49 6.74
CA GLY A 19 30.01 -4.52 5.92
C GLY A 19 29.15 -3.85 4.83
N LEU A 20 27.84 -3.94 4.94
CA LEU A 20 26.85 -3.35 4.03
C LEU A 20 26.28 -2.08 4.67
N PRO A 21 26.66 -0.87 4.23
CA PRO A 21 26.16 0.34 4.86
C PRO A 21 24.65 0.44 4.65
N TYR A 22 23.88 0.32 5.74
CA TYR A 22 22.42 0.15 5.67
C TYR A 22 21.70 1.23 4.84
N LYS A 23 22.23 2.46 4.80
CA LYS A 23 21.67 3.59 4.05
C LYS A 23 21.51 3.31 2.55
N TYR A 24 22.27 2.38 1.99
CA TYR A 24 22.23 2.04 0.56
C TYR A 24 21.60 0.67 0.28
N TYR A 25 21.36 -0.13 1.31
CA TYR A 25 20.97 -1.54 1.19
C TYR A 25 19.65 -1.87 1.88
N LEU A 26 19.17 -1.02 2.79
CA LEU A 26 17.85 -1.12 3.40
C LEU A 26 16.97 0.02 2.93
N GLU A 27 15.82 -0.33 2.36
CA GLU A 27 14.81 0.64 1.93
C GLU A 27 13.42 0.19 2.35
N GLU A 28 12.63 1.12 2.88
CA GLU A 28 11.22 0.91 3.16
C GLU A 28 10.39 1.54 2.04
N ASP A 29 9.62 0.71 1.35
CA ASP A 29 8.68 1.17 0.33
C ASP A 29 7.25 0.98 0.82
N MET A 30 6.43 1.99 0.59
CA MET A 30 5.01 1.94 0.84
C MET A 30 4.30 2.26 -0.47
N ALA A 31 3.18 1.58 -0.74
CA ALA A 31 2.37 1.86 -1.93
C ALA A 31 2.12 3.37 -2.22
N PRO A 32 1.92 4.27 -1.21
CA PRO A 32 1.78 5.70 -1.44
C PRO A 32 3.03 6.44 -1.94
N HIS A 33 4.20 5.80 -1.99
CA HIS A 33 5.42 6.37 -2.57
C HIS A 33 5.51 6.17 -4.09
N SER A 34 4.59 5.39 -4.67
CA SER A 34 4.50 5.22 -6.12
C SER A 34 4.00 6.50 -6.79
N SER A 35 4.44 6.75 -8.03
CA SER A 35 3.86 7.81 -8.88
C SER A 35 2.48 7.47 -9.42
N TYR A 36 1.94 6.29 -9.09
CA TYR A 36 0.60 5.89 -9.46
C TYR A 36 -0.41 6.31 -8.38
N ASP A 37 -1.00 7.47 -8.61
CA ASP A 37 -2.15 7.96 -7.85
C ASP A 37 -3.44 7.54 -8.54
N ASP A 38 -4.06 6.45 -8.07
CA ASP A 38 -5.40 6.07 -8.51
C ASP A 38 -6.44 6.70 -7.59
N TYR A 39 -6.81 7.95 -7.89
CA TYR A 39 -7.85 8.67 -7.15
C TYR A 39 -9.20 7.93 -7.17
N TYR A 40 -9.46 7.07 -8.15
CA TYR A 40 -10.70 6.30 -8.19
C TYR A 40 -10.71 5.17 -7.14
N ILE A 41 -9.58 4.52 -6.90
CA ILE A 41 -9.40 3.48 -5.87
C ILE A 41 -9.13 4.07 -4.48
N ILE A 42 -8.39 5.18 -4.41
CA ILE A 42 -7.92 5.81 -3.17
C ILE A 42 -9.00 6.73 -2.56
N SER A 43 -9.91 7.28 -3.38
CA SER A 43 -10.99 8.15 -2.91
C SER A 43 -11.92 7.43 -1.92
N ARG A 44 -12.33 8.16 -0.89
CA ARG A 44 -13.26 7.66 0.12
C ARG A 44 -14.64 7.45 -0.49
N GLN A 45 -15.42 6.56 0.12
CA GLN A 45 -16.77 6.31 -0.32
C GLN A 45 -17.68 7.52 -0.05
N PRO A 46 -18.71 7.75 -0.90
CA PRO A 46 -19.76 8.71 -0.59
C PRO A 46 -20.40 8.34 0.76
N GLY A 47 -20.38 9.27 1.73
CA GLY A 47 -20.94 9.07 3.06
C GLY A 47 -19.93 8.87 4.20
N ASP A 48 -18.62 8.88 3.92
CA ASP A 48 -17.62 9.06 4.98
C ASP A 48 -17.76 10.48 5.56
N GLU A 49 -18.00 10.61 6.87
CA GLU A 49 -18.31 11.86 7.60
C GLU A 49 -17.22 12.96 7.52
N ARG A 50 -16.16 12.75 6.73
CA ARG A 50 -15.06 13.69 6.46
C ARG A 50 -14.98 14.11 4.99
N GLU A 51 -16.03 13.93 4.19
CA GLU A 51 -16.17 14.60 2.90
C GLU A 51 -16.53 16.08 3.12
N THR A 52 -15.53 16.95 3.27
CA THR A 52 -15.73 18.39 3.10
C THR A 52 -16.04 18.68 1.63
N GLU A 53 -17.05 19.51 1.36
CA GLU A 53 -17.61 19.78 0.02
C GLU A 53 -16.57 20.23 -1.03
N ASP A 54 -15.40 20.69 -0.61
CA ASP A 54 -14.34 21.26 -1.45
C ASP A 54 -13.47 20.24 -2.23
N ASN A 55 -13.55 18.93 -1.94
CA ASN A 55 -12.71 17.90 -2.59
C ASN A 55 -13.42 17.07 -3.67
N LYS A 56 -14.59 17.50 -4.17
CA LYS A 56 -15.27 16.84 -5.29
C LYS A 56 -14.64 17.22 -6.63
N GLU A 57 -13.37 16.87 -6.83
CA GLU A 57 -12.83 16.88 -8.19
C GLU A 57 -13.46 15.73 -9.00
N VAL A 58 -13.89 16.05 -10.22
CA VAL A 58 -14.51 15.11 -11.18
C VAL A 58 -13.57 13.94 -11.52
N SER A 59 -12.28 14.05 -11.21
CA SER A 59 -11.23 13.04 -11.42
C SER A 59 -11.40 11.78 -10.55
N GLU A 60 -12.18 11.83 -9.46
CA GLU A 60 -12.27 10.73 -8.50
C GLU A 60 -13.39 9.72 -8.79
N ARG A 61 -14.24 9.95 -9.80
CA ARG A 61 -15.43 9.13 -10.07
C ARG A 61 -15.61 8.84 -11.55
N ILE A 62 -15.93 7.59 -11.86
CA ILE A 62 -16.21 7.13 -13.23
C ILE A 62 -17.72 6.86 -13.33
N TYR A 63 -18.39 7.56 -14.25
CA TYR A 63 -19.82 7.40 -14.51
C TYR A 63 -20.07 6.72 -15.85
N LEU A 64 -21.06 5.82 -15.86
CA LEU A 64 -21.60 5.16 -17.04
C LEU A 64 -22.89 5.86 -17.44
N PHE A 65 -22.92 6.44 -18.64
CA PHE A 65 -24.09 7.15 -19.16
C PHE A 65 -24.84 6.26 -20.14
N LYS A 66 -26.11 5.96 -19.83
CA LYS A 66 -27.05 5.30 -20.76
C LYS A 66 -27.84 6.34 -21.57
N SER A 67 -28.13 7.49 -20.96
CA SER A 67 -28.70 8.67 -21.59
C SER A 67 -28.28 9.94 -20.83
N ILE A 68 -28.74 11.13 -21.25
CA ILE A 68 -28.39 12.40 -20.59
C ILE A 68 -28.87 12.42 -19.13
N ASP A 69 -30.05 11.84 -18.85
CA ASP A 69 -30.67 11.85 -17.52
C ASP A 69 -30.46 10.53 -16.76
N ASP A 70 -29.84 9.52 -17.39
CA ASP A 70 -29.60 8.19 -16.81
C ASP A 70 -28.10 7.89 -16.79
N ASN A 71 -27.50 8.09 -15.63
CA ASN A 71 -26.12 7.76 -15.35
C ASN A 71 -26.00 7.01 -14.02
N GLU A 72 -24.98 6.16 -13.95
CA GLU A 72 -24.69 5.35 -12.78
C GLU A 72 -23.17 5.31 -12.55
N GLU A 73 -22.73 5.36 -11.29
CA GLU A 73 -21.30 5.28 -10.96
C GLU A 73 -20.80 3.83 -11.14
N LEU A 74 -19.59 3.67 -11.68
CA LEU A 74 -19.04 2.38 -12.11
C LEU A 74 -18.92 1.35 -10.97
N SER A 75 -18.57 1.76 -9.75
CA SER A 75 -18.47 0.87 -8.58
C SER A 75 -19.84 0.42 -8.05
N VAL A 76 -20.90 1.21 -8.29
CA VAL A 76 -22.30 0.83 -8.04
C VAL A 76 -22.79 -0.15 -9.10
N ALA A 77 -22.51 0.13 -10.38
CA ALA A 77 -22.96 -0.70 -11.49
C ALA A 77 -22.25 -2.07 -11.59
N SER A 78 -21.04 -2.20 -11.02
CA SER A 78 -20.24 -3.42 -11.10
C SER A 78 -19.72 -3.88 -9.72
N GLN A 79 -20.20 -5.05 -9.28
CA GLN A 79 -19.76 -5.67 -8.03
C GLN A 79 -18.24 -5.94 -7.99
N VAL A 80 -17.64 -6.30 -9.13
CA VAL A 80 -16.20 -6.56 -9.22
C VAL A 80 -15.42 -5.26 -9.00
N ILE A 81 -15.85 -4.16 -9.61
CA ILE A 81 -15.22 -2.85 -9.43
C ILE A 81 -15.41 -2.36 -8.00
N GLY A 82 -16.62 -2.49 -7.45
CA GLY A 82 -16.88 -2.18 -6.04
C GLY A 82 -15.97 -2.96 -5.08
N ALA A 83 -15.75 -4.25 -5.34
CA ALA A 83 -14.84 -5.06 -4.53
C ALA A 83 -13.37 -4.62 -4.66
N ILE A 84 -12.90 -4.24 -5.84
CA ILE A 84 -11.54 -3.74 -6.06
C ILE A 84 -11.34 -2.40 -5.37
N ARG A 85 -12.26 -1.45 -5.56
CA ARG A 85 -12.22 -0.11 -4.96
C ARG A 85 -12.22 -0.17 -3.42
N ASN A 86 -12.99 -1.07 -2.85
CA ASN A 86 -13.11 -1.20 -1.39
C ASN A 86 -12.00 -2.04 -0.75
N LYS A 87 -11.12 -2.65 -1.56
CA LYS A 87 -10.00 -3.42 -1.03
C LYS A 87 -8.93 -2.44 -0.55
N LYS A 88 -8.77 -2.35 0.78
CA LYS A 88 -7.63 -1.65 1.38
C LYS A 88 -6.34 -2.39 1.05
N VAL A 89 -5.74 -2.08 -0.09
CA VAL A 89 -4.44 -2.62 -0.49
C VAL A 89 -3.36 -1.75 0.16
N PHE A 90 -2.95 -2.12 1.36
CA PHE A 90 -1.77 -1.55 2.00
C PHE A 90 -0.62 -2.55 1.85
N VAL A 91 0.32 -2.25 0.96
CA VAL A 91 1.55 -3.03 0.83
C VAL A 91 2.69 -2.20 1.38
N ARG A 92 3.35 -2.76 2.40
CA ARG A 92 4.62 -2.27 2.92
C ARG A 92 5.69 -3.28 2.57
N ARG A 93 6.74 -2.81 1.91
CA ARG A 93 7.89 -3.63 1.50
C ARG A 93 9.12 -3.17 2.25
N LEU A 94 9.95 -4.13 2.59
CA LEU A 94 11.27 -3.91 3.13
C LEU A 94 12.26 -4.56 2.18
N TYR A 95 13.08 -3.77 1.53
CA TYR A 95 14.15 -4.24 0.67
C TYR A 95 15.42 -4.42 1.50
N TYR A 96 16.11 -5.53 1.28
CA TYR A 96 17.32 -5.89 1.99
C TYR A 96 18.23 -6.77 1.11
N PRO A 97 19.55 -6.77 1.38
CA PRO A 97 20.51 -7.60 0.67
C PRO A 97 20.26 -9.09 0.94
N VAL A 98 20.42 -9.94 -0.07
CA VAL A 98 20.14 -11.38 0.05
C VAL A 98 21.02 -12.06 1.10
N GLU A 99 22.20 -11.50 1.35
CA GLU A 99 23.20 -11.93 2.32
C GLU A 99 22.67 -11.94 3.76
N ILE A 100 21.68 -11.10 4.09
CA ILE A 100 21.08 -11.04 5.43
C ILE A 100 19.71 -11.72 5.49
N LYS A 101 19.29 -12.41 4.43
CA LYS A 101 17.96 -13.04 4.35
C LYS A 101 17.67 -13.95 5.54
N ASP A 102 18.63 -14.78 5.95
CA ASP A 102 18.44 -15.72 7.05
C ASP A 102 18.21 -15.02 8.39
N GLU A 103 18.89 -13.89 8.62
CA GLU A 103 18.69 -13.04 9.79
C GLU A 103 17.30 -12.39 9.76
N VAL A 104 16.89 -11.85 8.61
CA VAL A 104 15.56 -11.26 8.40
C VAL A 104 14.47 -12.30 8.67
N CYS A 105 14.57 -13.49 8.09
CA CYS A 105 13.62 -14.58 8.30
C CYS A 105 13.53 -14.99 9.77
N ARG A 106 14.68 -15.04 10.48
CA ARG A 106 14.73 -15.34 11.92
C ARG A 106 14.02 -14.28 12.75
N LEU A 107 14.29 -13.00 12.49
CA LEU A 107 13.68 -11.87 13.20
C LEU A 107 12.17 -11.76 12.95
N LEU A 108 11.72 -12.09 11.74
CA LEU A 108 10.30 -12.09 11.37
C LEU A 108 9.56 -13.38 11.75
N GLY A 109 10.28 -14.42 12.22
CA GLY A 109 9.69 -15.73 12.51
C GLY A 109 9.11 -16.44 11.28
N ILE A 110 9.60 -16.10 10.08
CA ILE A 110 9.15 -16.68 8.81
C ILE A 110 10.03 -17.90 8.51
N LYS A 111 9.40 -19.05 8.26
CA LYS A 111 10.09 -20.24 7.76
C LYS A 111 10.29 -20.08 6.24
N ASP A 112 11.47 -20.45 5.74
CA ASP A 112 11.77 -20.41 4.31
C ASP A 112 10.64 -21.06 3.49
N GLY A 113 9.98 -20.27 2.64
CA GLY A 113 8.91 -20.72 1.74
C GLY A 113 7.48 -20.32 2.12
N GLU A 114 7.24 -19.73 3.29
CA GLU A 114 5.90 -19.19 3.64
C GLU A 114 5.85 -17.67 3.48
N VAL A 115 5.59 -17.20 2.27
CA VAL A 115 5.11 -15.83 2.06
C VAL A 115 3.59 -15.86 2.25
N LYS A 116 3.10 -15.29 3.36
CA LYS A 116 1.65 -15.07 3.57
C LYS A 116 1.13 -13.95 2.68
#